data_AF-A0A6M3JXW1-F1
#
_entry.id   AF-A0A6M3JXW1-F1
#
_cell.length_a   1.000
_cell.length_b   1.000
_cell.length_c   1.000
_cell.angle_alpha   90.00
_cell.angle_beta   90.00
_cell.angle_gamma   90.00
#
_symmetry.space_group_name_H-M   'P 1'
#
loop_
_entity.id
_entity.type
_entity.pdbx_description
1 polymer ?
#
loop_
_entity_poly.entity_id
_entity_poly.type
_entity_poly.pdbx_seq_one_letter_code
_entity_poly.pdbx_strand_id
1 'polypeptide(L)'
;MADLDQSAQEAKGQALAEVGGEEATPFHSYKGEDGTEQKWKTPDELNDFIKKSGMFQKDYTQKSQKREEEYRQRMAEVQKEREEFKKQKEDWEKNEKAKYDRYNQVLSTRPNIQRMLADAVSKPTSPDEIFERSQSYADQKYQSLEQRLAQFEQRLEEEKLEKERDTKFAELEQEIPGFDRNVVTEALQQLDAGDMKSLMAMIYKSHKYNPVEMQQDAEEKIVAKAGAKMVPGGGGPAPKSRGSTDPKIAREEAMRDLT
;
A
#
# COMPACT_ATOMS: atom_id res chain seq x y z
N MET A 1 9.62 -99.61 10.09
CA MET A 1 9.77 -100.81 9.26
C MET A 1 8.66 -101.74 9.69
N ALA A 2 7.61 -101.91 8.88
CA ALA A 2 7.65 -102.80 7.71
C ALA A 2 8.04 -104.21 8.21
N ASP A 3 7.28 -105.26 8.04
CA ASP A 3 6.21 -105.52 7.09
C ASP A 3 5.72 -106.95 7.39
N LEU A 4 4.69 -107.35 6.65
CA LEU A 4 4.34 -108.72 6.28
C LEU A 4 3.64 -109.56 7.36
N ASP A 5 2.31 -109.67 7.36
CA ASP A 5 1.44 -110.20 6.30
C ASP A 5 1.49 -111.73 6.21
N GLN A 6 0.33 -112.25 5.84
CA GLN A 6 -0.01 -113.61 5.48
C GLN A 6 -0.36 -114.60 6.59
N SER A 7 -1.46 -115.32 6.53
CA SER A 7 -2.74 -115.23 5.81
C SER A 7 -3.41 -116.58 6.02
N ALA A 8 -4.73 -116.58 5.85
CA ALA A 8 -5.54 -117.75 5.50
C ALA A 8 -5.86 -118.75 6.61
N GLN A 9 -7.04 -118.60 7.19
CA GLN A 9 -8.22 -119.40 6.80
C GLN A 9 -9.42 -118.88 7.62
N GLU A 10 -10.27 -118.04 7.04
CA GLU A 10 -11.40 -118.38 6.16
C GLU A 10 -12.63 -118.96 6.87
N ALA A 11 -13.77 -118.35 6.53
CA ALA A 11 -15.11 -118.90 6.55
C ALA A 11 -15.86 -118.96 7.88
N LYS A 12 -16.47 -117.82 8.25
CA LYS A 12 -17.94 -117.70 8.33
C LYS A 12 -18.35 -116.25 8.58
N GLY A 13 -19.05 -115.66 7.60
CA GLY A 13 -19.79 -114.43 7.78
C GLY A 13 -19.54 -113.34 6.74
N GLN A 14 -19.58 -113.67 5.45
CA GLN A 14 -19.80 -112.66 4.40
C GLN A 14 -21.04 -113.03 3.57
N ALA A 15 -22.10 -112.26 3.81
CA ALA A 15 -23.17 -111.84 2.90
C ALA A 15 -23.93 -110.77 3.69
N LEU A 16 -24.11 -109.51 3.27
CA LEU A 16 -24.23 -108.95 1.94
C LEU A 16 -23.47 -107.61 1.85
N ALA A 17 -22.99 -107.34 0.64
CA ALA A 17 -22.60 -106.02 0.17
C ALA A 17 -23.83 -105.22 -0.31
N GLU A 18 -23.73 -103.90 -0.09
CA GLU A 18 -24.30 -102.78 -0.87
C GLU A 18 -25.82 -102.59 -0.97
N VAL A 19 -26.31 -101.42 -0.53
CA VAL A 19 -26.95 -100.37 -1.35
C VAL A 19 -27.29 -99.15 -0.45
N GLY A 20 -26.79 -97.95 -0.82
CA GLY A 20 -27.40 -96.67 -0.46
C GLY A 20 -26.80 -95.91 0.72
N GLY A 21 -26.23 -94.73 0.46
CA GLY A 21 -25.88 -93.77 1.52
C GLY A 21 -27.14 -93.23 2.19
N GLU A 22 -27.43 -93.68 3.41
CA GLU A 22 -28.49 -93.12 4.24
C GLU A 22 -27.97 -91.90 5.00
N GLU A 23 -28.27 -90.71 4.45
CA GLU A 23 -28.19 -89.46 5.21
C GLU A 23 -29.13 -89.57 6.42
N ALA A 24 -28.57 -89.43 7.63
CA ALA A 24 -29.34 -89.40 8.88
C ALA A 24 -30.53 -88.43 8.77
N THR A 25 -31.74 -88.91 9.05
CA THR A 25 -32.97 -88.13 9.02
C THR A 25 -32.86 -86.91 9.94
N PRO A 26 -33.09 -85.69 9.45
CA PRO A 26 -32.96 -84.49 10.28
C PRO A 26 -34.06 -84.45 11.35
N PHE A 27 -33.70 -84.02 12.55
CA PHE A 27 -34.63 -83.77 13.66
C PHE A 27 -35.64 -82.69 13.32
N HIS A 28 -35.20 -81.63 12.64
CA HIS A 28 -36.08 -80.58 12.15
C HIS A 28 -35.52 -79.99 10.85
N SER A 29 -36.39 -79.68 9.90
CA SER A 29 -36.03 -79.00 8.66
C SER A 29 -36.92 -77.80 8.44
N TYR A 30 -36.32 -76.64 8.24
CA TYR A 30 -37.02 -75.41 7.87
C TYR A 30 -36.59 -75.01 6.46
N LYS A 31 -37.57 -74.68 5.63
CA LYS A 31 -37.34 -74.12 4.29
C LYS A 31 -37.79 -72.67 4.31
N GLY A 32 -36.84 -71.75 4.14
CA GLY A 32 -37.11 -70.33 4.05
C GLY A 32 -37.78 -69.94 2.73
N GLU A 33 -38.38 -68.75 2.69
CA GLU A 33 -39.02 -68.19 1.48
C GLU A 33 -38.02 -67.99 0.32
N ASP A 34 -36.74 -67.81 0.63
CA ASP A 34 -35.64 -67.66 -0.33
C ASP A 34 -35.20 -69.01 -0.96
N GLY A 35 -35.90 -70.10 -0.65
CA GLY A 35 -35.61 -71.45 -1.15
C GLY A 35 -34.46 -72.18 -0.44
N THR A 36 -33.85 -71.57 0.58
CA THR A 36 -32.79 -72.18 1.40
C THR A 36 -33.39 -73.16 2.41
N GLU A 37 -32.87 -74.39 2.42
CA GLU A 37 -33.31 -75.45 3.34
C GLU A 37 -32.26 -75.63 4.44
N GLN A 38 -32.64 -75.38 5.69
CA GLN A 38 -31.82 -75.62 6.87
C GLN A 38 -32.32 -76.87 7.59
N LYS A 39 -31.41 -77.82 7.81
CA LYS A 39 -31.69 -79.09 8.46
C LYS A 39 -30.86 -79.18 9.74
N TRP A 40 -31.52 -79.42 10.87
CA TRP A 40 -30.88 -79.64 12.16
C TRP A 40 -31.00 -81.13 12.52
N LYS A 41 -29.91 -81.73 12.97
CA LYS A 41 -29.83 -83.16 13.30
C LYS A 41 -30.20 -83.42 14.76
N THR A 42 -30.08 -82.41 15.63
CA THR A 42 -30.40 -82.52 17.06
C THR A 42 -31.19 -81.32 17.59
N PRO A 43 -31.93 -81.47 18.72
CA PRO A 43 -32.59 -80.35 19.39
C PRO A 43 -31.63 -79.26 19.87
N ASP A 44 -30.42 -79.63 20.27
CA ASP A 44 -29.40 -78.70 20.75
C ASP A 44 -28.89 -77.79 19.62
N GLU A 45 -28.70 -78.32 18.40
CA GLU A 45 -28.35 -77.54 17.22
C GLU A 45 -29.41 -76.50 16.86
N LEU A 46 -30.70 -76.86 16.98
CA LEU A 46 -31.81 -75.93 16.75
C LEU A 46 -31.84 -74.83 17.84
N ASN A 47 -31.67 -75.20 19.11
CA ASN A 47 -31.63 -74.24 20.21
C ASN A 47 -30.45 -73.27 20.10
N ASP A 48 -29.28 -73.76 19.68
CA ASP A 48 -28.11 -72.92 19.44
C ASP A 48 -28.29 -71.98 18.25
N PHE A 49 -28.97 -72.44 17.18
CA PHE A 49 -29.33 -71.59 16.05
C PHE A 49 -30.30 -70.49 16.47
N ILE A 50 -31.35 -70.82 17.24
CA ILE A 50 -32.32 -69.84 17.74
C ILE A 50 -31.63 -68.80 18.64
N LYS A 51 -30.74 -69.23 19.55
CA LYS A 51 -29.95 -68.33 20.39
C LYS A 51 -29.05 -67.41 19.57
N LYS A 52 -28.34 -67.96 18.58
CA LYS A 52 -27.50 -67.18 17.65
C LYS A 52 -28.34 -66.18 16.87
N SER A 53 -29.48 -66.58 16.33
CA SER A 53 -30.41 -65.70 15.61
C SER A 53 -30.92 -64.57 16.49
N GLY A 54 -31.27 -64.86 17.75
CA GLY A 54 -31.66 -63.83 18.73
C GLY A 54 -30.53 -62.85 19.06
N MET A 55 -29.29 -63.34 19.18
CA MET A 55 -28.11 -62.48 19.34
C MET A 55 -27.86 -61.61 18.09
N PHE A 56 -27.97 -62.18 16.89
CA PHE A 56 -27.82 -61.46 15.63
C PHE A 56 -28.87 -60.35 15.49
N GLN A 57 -30.13 -60.61 15.84
CA GLN A 57 -31.20 -59.60 15.78
C GLN A 57 -30.96 -58.47 16.79
N LYS A 58 -30.50 -58.80 18.00
CA LYS A 58 -30.16 -57.80 19.02
C LYS A 58 -28.96 -56.94 18.60
N ASP A 59 -27.91 -57.57 18.08
CA ASP A 59 -26.71 -56.89 17.58
C ASP A 59 -27.03 -56.01 16.36
N TYR A 60 -27.89 -56.49 15.45
CA TYR A 60 -28.34 -55.72 14.30
C TYR A 60 -29.13 -54.48 14.74
N THR A 61 -30.06 -54.66 15.69
CA THR A 61 -30.85 -53.56 16.25
C THR A 61 -29.95 -52.53 16.94
N GLN A 62 -28.98 -52.97 17.76
CA GLN A 62 -28.02 -52.07 18.41
C GLN A 62 -27.12 -51.36 17.41
N LYS A 63 -26.60 -52.05 16.39
CA LYS A 63 -25.79 -51.44 15.33
C LYS A 63 -26.59 -50.44 14.51
N SER A 64 -27.87 -50.71 14.25
CA SER A 64 -28.78 -49.80 13.55
C SER A 64 -29.00 -48.53 14.38
N GLN A 65 -29.26 -48.66 15.67
CA GLN A 65 -29.45 -47.53 16.59
C GLN A 65 -28.18 -46.67 16.68
N LYS A 66 -27.01 -47.30 16.89
CA LYS A 66 -25.72 -46.58 16.92
C LYS A 66 -25.45 -45.84 15.61
N ARG A 67 -25.72 -46.48 14.48
CA ARG A 67 -25.56 -45.85 13.17
C ARG A 67 -26.51 -44.65 13.00
N GLU A 68 -27.75 -44.76 13.47
CA GLU A 68 -28.70 -43.64 13.44
C GLU A 68 -28.24 -42.47 14.32
N GLU A 69 -27.71 -42.75 15.52
CA GLU A 69 -27.13 -41.74 16.41
C GLU A 69 -25.91 -41.07 15.77
N GLU A 70 -25.00 -41.84 15.16
CA GLU A 70 -23.83 -41.32 14.42
C GLU A 70 -24.25 -40.44 13.24
N TYR A 71 -25.29 -40.84 12.48
CA TYR A 71 -25.83 -40.01 11.41
C TYR A 71 -26.42 -38.70 11.93
N ARG A 72 -27.17 -38.74 13.05
CA ARG A 72 -27.70 -37.52 13.67
C ARG A 72 -26.60 -36.60 14.16
N GLN A 73 -25.54 -37.14 14.77
CA GLN A 73 -24.39 -36.37 15.23
C GLN A 73 -23.66 -35.72 14.05
N ARG A 74 -23.35 -36.48 12.99
CA ARG A 74 -22.73 -35.93 11.78
C ARG A 74 -23.58 -34.86 11.12
N MET A 75 -24.90 -35.04 11.06
CA MET A 75 -25.79 -34.03 10.49
C MET A 75 -25.80 -32.75 11.33
N ALA A 76 -25.75 -32.87 12.66
CA ALA A 76 -25.64 -31.71 13.55
C ALA A 76 -24.29 -31.00 13.43
N GLU A 77 -23.18 -31.74 13.28
CA GLU A 77 -21.85 -31.18 13.02
C GLU A 77 -21.80 -30.42 11.69
N VAL A 78 -22.29 -31.03 10.61
CA VAL A 78 -22.37 -30.38 9.29
C VAL A 78 -23.25 -29.12 9.33
N GLN A 79 -24.33 -29.12 10.11
CA GLN A 79 -25.14 -27.92 10.30
C GLN A 79 -24.37 -26.82 11.03
N LYS A 80 -23.65 -27.15 12.11
CA LYS A 80 -22.80 -26.19 12.82
C LYS A 80 -21.70 -25.61 11.94
N GLU A 81 -20.99 -26.45 11.20
CA GLU A 81 -19.95 -26.00 10.26
C GLU A 81 -20.53 -25.08 9.18
N ARG A 82 -21.73 -25.38 8.67
CA ARG A 82 -22.42 -24.49 7.72
C ARG A 82 -22.77 -23.14 8.33
N GLU A 83 -23.23 -23.11 9.58
CA GLU A 83 -23.53 -21.86 10.28
C GLU A 83 -22.27 -21.04 10.56
N GLU A 84 -21.18 -21.70 10.99
CA GLU A 84 -19.89 -21.06 11.21
C GLU A 84 -19.32 -20.50 9.91
N PHE A 85 -19.34 -21.27 8.83
CA PHE A 85 -18.91 -20.81 7.52
C PHE A 85 -19.75 -19.63 7.02
N LYS A 86 -21.07 -19.66 7.26
CA LYS A 86 -21.96 -18.54 6.93
C LYS A 86 -21.59 -17.28 7.71
N LYS A 87 -21.32 -17.39 9.01
CA LYS A 87 -20.86 -16.27 9.85
C LYS A 87 -19.52 -15.72 9.36
N GLN A 88 -18.54 -16.59 9.11
CA GLN A 88 -17.24 -16.16 8.57
C GLN A 88 -17.37 -15.45 7.23
N LYS A 89 -18.24 -15.95 6.35
CA LYS A 89 -18.53 -15.28 5.07
C LYS A 89 -19.17 -13.91 5.28
N GLU A 90 -20.16 -13.80 6.16
CA GLU A 90 -20.80 -12.52 6.47
C GLU A 90 -19.82 -11.52 7.09
N ASP A 91 -18.93 -11.98 7.97
CA ASP A 91 -17.90 -11.15 8.59
C ASP A 91 -16.84 -10.68 7.59
N TRP A 92 -16.42 -11.58 6.68
CA TRP A 92 -15.51 -11.23 5.58
C TRP A 92 -16.15 -10.23 4.61
N GLU A 93 -17.41 -10.45 4.23
CA GLU A 93 -18.15 -9.55 3.35
C GLU A 93 -18.32 -8.15 3.95
N LYS A 94 -18.49 -8.05 5.27
CA LYS A 94 -18.63 -6.76 5.97
C LYS A 94 -17.29 -6.04 6.17
N ASN A 95 -16.24 -6.75 6.58
CA ASN A 95 -15.03 -6.11 7.10
C ASN A 95 -13.85 -6.09 6.11
N GLU A 96 -13.73 -7.11 5.27
CA GLU A 96 -12.54 -7.32 4.45
C GLU A 96 -12.78 -7.14 2.96
N LYS A 97 -13.97 -7.51 2.48
CA LYS A 97 -14.31 -7.43 1.05
C LYS A 97 -14.06 -6.05 0.46
N ALA A 98 -14.47 -4.97 1.12
CA ALA A 98 -14.25 -3.61 0.62
C ALA A 98 -12.75 -3.24 0.49
N LYS A 99 -11.89 -3.79 1.35
CA LYS A 99 -10.43 -3.57 1.26
C LYS A 99 -9.84 -4.35 0.09
N TYR A 100 -10.24 -5.62 -0.07
CA TYR A 100 -9.81 -6.45 -1.18
C TYR A 100 -10.32 -5.93 -2.54
N ASP A 101 -11.55 -5.44 -2.60
CA ASP A 101 -12.12 -4.84 -3.81
C ASP A 101 -11.34 -3.58 -4.22
N ARG A 102 -11.00 -2.71 -3.27
CA ARG A 102 -10.12 -1.55 -3.54
C ARG A 102 -8.74 -1.99 -4.02
N TYR A 103 -8.14 -3.01 -3.40
CA TYR A 103 -6.84 -3.51 -3.80
C TYR A 103 -6.87 -4.10 -5.22
N ASN A 104 -7.88 -4.92 -5.53
CA ASN A 104 -8.12 -5.48 -6.86
C ASN A 104 -8.40 -4.39 -7.91
N GLN A 105 -9.10 -3.31 -7.53
CA GLN A 105 -9.30 -2.16 -8.41
C GLN A 105 -7.98 -1.44 -8.70
N VAL A 106 -7.12 -1.24 -7.70
CA VAL A 106 -5.79 -0.64 -7.89
C VAL A 106 -4.92 -1.51 -8.80
N LEU A 107 -4.91 -2.83 -8.59
CA LEU A 107 -4.14 -3.76 -9.42
C LEU A 107 -4.66 -3.83 -10.85
N SER A 108 -5.98 -3.87 -11.06
CA SER A 108 -6.57 -3.89 -12.41
C SER A 108 -6.36 -2.58 -13.16
N THR A 109 -6.37 -1.44 -12.47
CA THR A 109 -6.08 -0.13 -13.08
C THR A 109 -4.58 0.03 -13.40
N ARG A 110 -3.70 -0.69 -12.70
CA ARG A 110 -2.24 -0.61 -12.83
C ARG A 110 -1.62 -1.99 -13.08
N PRO A 111 -1.76 -2.53 -14.30
CA PRO A 111 -1.27 -3.87 -14.64
C PRO A 111 0.26 -3.99 -14.54
N ASN A 112 1.00 -2.87 -14.62
CA ASN A 112 2.43 -2.82 -14.34
C ASN A 112 2.75 -3.18 -12.87
N ILE A 113 2.00 -2.63 -11.91
CA ILE A 113 2.18 -2.92 -10.47
C ILE A 113 1.81 -4.38 -10.20
N GLN A 114 0.74 -4.87 -10.82
CA GLN A 114 0.35 -6.28 -10.70
C GLN A 114 1.44 -7.23 -11.22
N ARG A 115 2.04 -6.93 -12.38
CA ARG A 115 3.20 -7.69 -12.90
C ARG A 115 4.40 -7.61 -11.96
N MET A 116 4.74 -6.43 -11.46
CA MET A 116 5.85 -6.28 -10.50
C MET A 116 5.63 -7.07 -9.21
N LEU A 117 4.40 -7.09 -8.68
CA LEU A 117 4.05 -7.89 -7.51
C LEU A 117 4.11 -9.40 -7.82
N ALA A 118 3.59 -9.84 -8.96
CA ALA A 118 3.68 -11.23 -9.39
C ALA A 118 5.14 -11.68 -9.59
N ASP A 119 5.98 -10.82 -10.15
CA ASP A 119 7.42 -11.05 -10.28
C ASP A 119 8.11 -11.08 -8.92
N ALA A 120 7.77 -10.17 -8.00
CA ALA A 120 8.36 -10.17 -6.65
C ALA A 120 7.96 -11.39 -5.81
N VAL A 121 6.75 -11.92 -6.01
CA VAL A 121 6.30 -13.16 -5.34
C VAL A 121 6.94 -14.39 -5.98
N SER A 122 7.08 -14.43 -7.30
CA SER A 122 7.69 -15.57 -8.01
C SER A 122 9.21 -15.59 -7.94
N LYS A 123 9.83 -14.42 -7.77
CA LYS A 123 11.27 -14.23 -7.58
C LYS A 123 11.47 -13.31 -6.38
N PRO A 124 11.45 -13.86 -5.15
CA PRO A 124 11.78 -13.07 -3.98
C PRO A 124 13.19 -12.51 -4.14
N THR A 125 13.31 -11.21 -3.96
CA THR A 125 14.60 -10.50 -3.97
C THR A 125 15.55 -11.17 -2.98
N SER A 126 16.80 -11.40 -3.38
CA SER A 126 17.77 -12.05 -2.51
C SER A 126 18.05 -11.18 -1.26
N PRO A 127 18.41 -11.78 -0.11
CA PRO A 127 18.74 -11.01 1.10
C PRO A 127 19.83 -9.95 0.86
N ASP A 128 20.79 -10.26 0.00
CA ASP A 128 21.89 -9.35 -0.36
C ASP A 128 21.37 -8.14 -1.16
N GLU A 129 20.48 -8.36 -2.14
CA GLU A 129 19.84 -7.27 -2.89
C GLU A 129 18.90 -6.43 -2.02
N ILE A 130 18.25 -7.02 -1.01
CA ILE A 130 17.46 -6.27 -0.03
C ILE A 130 18.38 -5.40 0.83
N PHE A 131 19.52 -5.93 1.26
CA PHE A 131 20.52 -5.20 2.00
C PHE A 131 21.07 -4.02 1.18
N GLU A 132 21.49 -4.26 -0.07
CA GLU A 132 21.95 -3.21 -0.99
C GLU A 132 20.89 -2.13 -1.23
N ARG A 133 19.62 -2.52 -1.45
CA ARG A 133 18.53 -1.55 -1.56
C ARG A 133 18.35 -0.73 -0.30
N SER A 134 18.40 -1.36 0.87
CA SER A 134 18.26 -0.67 2.15
C SER A 134 19.42 0.30 2.39
N GLN A 135 20.63 -0.09 2.03
CA GLN A 135 21.83 0.75 2.12
C GLN A 135 21.71 1.94 1.16
N SER A 136 21.35 1.70 -0.11
CA SER A 136 21.16 2.78 -1.08
C SER A 136 20.10 3.79 -0.65
N TYR A 137 19.02 3.32 -0.01
CA TYR A 137 17.98 4.20 0.52
C TYR A 137 18.50 5.02 1.71
N ALA A 138 19.23 4.39 2.62
CA ALA A 138 19.85 5.08 3.74
C ALA A 138 20.83 6.14 3.24
N ASP A 139 21.72 5.79 2.30
CA ASP A 139 22.72 6.69 1.72
C ASP A 139 22.05 7.90 1.04
N GLN A 140 20.99 7.68 0.26
CA GLN A 140 20.21 8.77 -0.35
C GLN A 140 19.59 9.70 0.70
N LYS A 141 19.09 9.13 1.81
CA LYS A 141 18.54 9.95 2.90
C LYS A 141 19.61 10.72 3.63
N TYR A 142 20.76 10.12 3.90
CA TYR A 142 21.91 10.81 4.48
C TYR A 142 22.38 11.97 3.61
N GLN A 143 22.58 11.75 2.31
CA GLN A 143 22.94 12.83 1.37
C GLN A 143 21.90 13.96 1.35
N SER A 144 20.61 13.63 1.37
CA SER A 144 19.55 14.64 1.41
C SER A 144 19.55 15.46 2.71
N LEU A 145 19.94 14.85 3.83
CA LEU A 145 20.08 15.51 5.12
C LEU A 145 21.32 16.40 5.15
N GLU A 146 22.45 15.92 4.63
CA GLU A 146 23.68 16.73 4.50
C GLU A 146 23.45 17.97 3.63
N GLN A 147 22.76 17.82 2.49
CA GLN A 147 22.41 18.97 1.65
C GLN A 147 21.52 19.98 2.38
N ARG A 148 20.55 19.51 3.17
CA ARG A 148 19.70 20.40 3.97
C ARG A 148 20.47 21.08 5.09
N LEU A 149 21.42 20.39 5.69
CA LEU A 149 22.26 20.92 6.76
C LEU A 149 23.18 22.01 6.19
N ALA A 150 23.83 21.76 5.05
CA ALA A 150 24.63 22.76 4.36
C ALA A 150 23.82 24.01 3.97
N GLN A 151 22.60 23.83 3.45
CA GLN A 151 21.70 24.96 3.17
C GLN A 151 21.30 25.74 4.43
N PHE A 152 21.17 25.05 5.57
CA PHE A 152 20.84 25.69 6.84
C PHE A 152 22.04 26.47 7.41
N GLU A 153 23.24 25.91 7.33
CA GLU A 153 24.49 26.59 7.71
C GLU A 153 24.71 27.85 6.86
N GLN A 154 24.52 27.75 5.55
CA GLN A 154 24.61 28.91 4.65
C GLN A 154 23.61 30.01 5.05
N ARG A 155 22.36 29.65 5.36
CA ARG A 155 21.36 30.64 5.83
C ARG A 155 21.77 31.30 7.14
N LEU A 156 22.37 30.54 8.06
CA LEU A 156 22.86 31.11 9.33
C LEU A 156 24.02 32.08 9.10
N GLU A 157 24.90 31.80 8.15
CA GLU A 157 25.97 32.74 7.76
C GLU A 157 25.40 33.99 7.09
N GLU A 158 24.45 33.84 6.17
CA GLU A 158 23.74 34.97 5.53
C GLU A 158 23.02 35.84 6.57
N GLU A 159 22.32 35.25 7.54
CA GLU A 159 21.63 35.98 8.61
C GLU A 159 22.61 36.72 9.53
N LYS A 160 23.79 36.14 9.82
CA LYS A 160 24.84 36.81 10.58
C LYS A 160 25.41 38.00 9.82
N LEU A 161 25.73 37.82 8.53
CA LEU A 161 26.22 38.89 7.67
C LEU A 161 25.19 40.01 7.53
N GLU A 162 23.91 39.68 7.40
CA GLU A 162 22.84 40.67 7.35
C GLU A 162 22.73 41.47 8.66
N LYS A 163 22.83 40.80 9.82
CA LYS A 163 22.86 41.49 11.12
C LYS A 163 24.07 42.41 11.25
N GLU A 164 25.26 41.95 10.86
CA GLU A 164 26.47 42.77 10.86
C GLU A 164 26.33 43.99 9.94
N ARG A 165 25.83 43.79 8.71
CA ARG A 165 25.54 44.86 7.76
C ARG A 165 24.57 45.88 8.34
N ASP A 166 23.50 45.42 8.97
CA ASP A 166 22.47 46.28 9.56
C ASP A 166 23.00 47.06 10.75
N THR A 167 23.86 46.46 11.59
CA THR A 167 24.56 47.21 12.65
C THR A 167 25.49 48.28 12.10
N LYS A 168 26.22 47.99 11.02
CA LYS A 168 27.10 48.97 10.35
C LYS A 168 26.32 50.10 9.70
N PHE A 169 25.17 49.82 9.10
CA PHE A 169 24.30 50.85 8.57
C PHE A 169 23.73 51.75 9.68
N ALA A 170 23.32 51.17 10.82
CA ALA A 170 22.84 51.95 11.95
C ALA A 170 23.94 52.86 12.54
N GLU A 171 25.19 52.40 12.60
CA GLU A 171 26.35 53.22 12.98
C GLU A 171 26.54 54.40 12.00
N LEU A 172 26.53 54.13 10.69
CA LEU A 172 26.72 55.16 9.66
C LEU A 172 25.58 56.19 9.59
N GLU A 173 24.34 55.77 9.82
CA GLU A 173 23.17 56.66 9.92
C GLU A 173 23.29 57.65 11.09
N GLN A 174 23.94 57.25 12.19
CA GLN A 174 24.18 58.14 13.34
C GLN A 174 25.33 59.11 13.09
N GLU A 175 26.39 58.66 12.42
CA GLU A 175 27.60 59.48 12.19
C GLU A 175 27.46 60.47 11.03
N ILE A 176 26.69 60.12 9.98
CA ILE A 176 26.62 60.91 8.73
C ILE A 176 25.20 61.46 8.52
N PRO A 177 24.99 62.78 8.68
CA PRO A 177 23.70 63.41 8.40
C PRO A 177 23.32 63.27 6.93
N GLY A 178 22.14 62.70 6.65
CA GLY A 178 21.64 62.49 5.28
C GLY A 178 22.11 61.17 4.62
N PHE A 179 22.65 60.24 5.41
CA PHE A 179 22.94 58.89 4.93
C PHE A 179 21.66 58.17 4.48
N ASP A 180 21.69 57.58 3.27
CA ASP A 180 20.62 56.75 2.72
C ASP A 180 21.12 55.33 2.49
N ARG A 181 20.61 54.42 3.32
CA ARG A 181 20.92 52.98 3.27
C ARG A 181 20.64 52.36 1.90
N ASN A 182 19.61 52.81 1.19
CA ASN A 182 19.23 52.23 -0.10
C ASN A 182 20.29 52.51 -1.18
N VAL A 183 20.81 53.74 -1.21
CA VAL A 183 21.85 54.15 -2.17
C VAL A 183 23.14 53.36 -1.99
N VAL A 184 23.54 53.13 -0.73
CA VAL A 184 24.75 52.33 -0.43
C VAL A 184 24.52 50.85 -0.73
N THR A 185 23.33 50.33 -0.48
CA THR A 185 23.00 48.93 -0.79
C THR A 185 22.98 48.69 -2.31
N GLU A 186 22.41 49.60 -3.10
CA GLU A 186 22.46 49.55 -4.57
C GLU A 186 23.90 49.64 -5.11
N ALA A 187 24.74 50.49 -4.50
CA ALA A 187 26.15 50.60 -4.87
C ALA A 187 26.94 49.32 -4.58
N LEU A 188 26.70 48.69 -3.42
CA LEU A 188 27.31 47.41 -3.05
C LEU A 188 26.85 46.28 -3.97
N GLN A 189 25.58 46.24 -4.37
CA GLN A 189 25.08 45.28 -5.34
C GLN A 189 25.72 45.44 -6.73
N GLN A 190 25.95 46.68 -7.17
CA GLN A 190 26.67 46.94 -8.44
C GLN A 190 28.13 46.53 -8.38
N LEU A 191 28.77 46.63 -7.20
CA LEU A 191 30.13 46.17 -6.96
C LEU A 191 30.23 44.64 -6.95
N ASP A 192 29.29 43.96 -6.30
CA ASP A 192 29.22 42.49 -6.25
C ASP A 192 28.88 41.87 -7.62
N ALA A 193 28.06 42.56 -8.43
CA ALA A 193 27.77 42.19 -9.82
C ALA A 193 28.95 42.42 -10.80
N GLY A 194 30.07 42.99 -10.33
CA GLY A 194 31.25 43.25 -11.16
C GLY A 194 31.06 44.36 -12.21
N ASP A 195 30.03 45.21 -12.08
CA ASP A 195 29.78 46.30 -13.02
C ASP A 195 30.66 47.52 -12.71
N MET A 196 31.92 47.41 -13.14
CA MET A 196 32.95 48.42 -12.95
C MET A 196 32.61 49.77 -13.61
N LYS A 197 31.76 49.77 -14.64
CA LYS A 197 31.35 50.98 -15.35
C LYS A 197 30.36 51.80 -14.53
N SER A 198 29.38 51.15 -13.91
CA SER A 198 28.43 51.80 -13.00
C SER A 198 29.14 52.31 -11.74
N LEU A 199 30.11 51.56 -11.23
CA LEU A 199 30.95 51.99 -10.10
C LEU A 199 31.78 53.25 -10.42
N MET A 200 32.47 53.26 -11.56
CA MET A 200 33.24 54.42 -12.03
C MET A 200 32.35 55.64 -12.26
N ALA A 201 31.14 55.45 -12.79
CA ALA A 201 30.18 56.54 -12.98
C ALA A 201 29.66 57.11 -11.64
N MET A 202 29.50 56.27 -10.63
CA MET A 202 29.10 56.69 -9.28
C MET A 202 30.21 57.48 -8.57
N ILE A 203 31.46 57.01 -8.65
CA ILE A 203 32.65 57.72 -8.13
C ILE A 203 32.84 59.07 -8.85
N TYR A 204 32.67 59.10 -10.17
CA TYR A 204 32.76 60.34 -10.95
C TYR A 204 31.67 61.34 -10.57
N LYS A 205 30.45 60.87 -10.32
CA LYS A 205 29.33 61.72 -9.85
C LYS A 205 29.59 62.21 -8.44
N SER A 206 30.02 61.37 -7.50
CA SER A 206 30.30 61.79 -6.12
C SER A 206 31.43 62.81 -6.03
N HIS A 207 32.44 62.74 -6.92
CA HIS A 207 33.46 63.79 -7.05
C HIS A 207 32.95 65.11 -7.65
N LYS A 208 31.92 65.06 -8.51
CA LYS A 208 31.27 66.26 -9.07
C LYS A 208 30.24 66.91 -8.14
N TYR A 209 29.83 66.24 -7.07
CA TYR A 209 28.99 66.83 -6.01
C TYR A 209 29.84 67.65 -5.02
N ASN A 210 30.63 68.59 -5.53
CA ASN A 210 31.29 69.58 -4.70
C ASN A 210 30.31 70.76 -4.49
N PRO A 211 29.87 71.07 -3.26
CA PRO A 211 28.83 72.08 -3.01
C PRO A 211 29.18 73.48 -3.57
N VAL A 212 30.47 73.75 -3.79
CA VAL A 212 30.97 75.00 -4.39
C VAL A 212 30.62 75.11 -5.88
N GLU A 213 30.68 74.01 -6.64
CA GLU A 213 30.39 74.01 -8.08
C GLU A 213 28.88 74.11 -8.35
N MET A 214 28.02 73.57 -7.47
CA MET A 214 26.57 73.75 -7.57
C MET A 214 26.13 75.19 -7.33
N GLN A 215 26.83 75.92 -6.44
CA GLN A 215 26.53 77.33 -6.18
C GLN A 215 26.87 78.19 -7.40
N GLN A 216 28.00 77.90 -8.06
CA GLN A 216 28.42 78.56 -9.30
C GLN A 216 27.50 78.23 -10.49
N ASP A 217 27.11 76.97 -10.69
CA ASP A 217 26.21 76.56 -11.78
C ASP A 217 24.77 77.05 -11.55
N ALA A 218 24.34 77.19 -10.29
CA ALA A 218 23.07 77.85 -9.95
C ALA A 218 23.11 79.36 -10.22
N GLU A 219 24.21 80.03 -9.86
CA GLU A 219 24.42 81.45 -10.15
C GLU A 219 24.50 81.73 -11.66
N GLU A 220 25.22 80.91 -12.43
CA GLU A 220 25.28 81.01 -13.90
C GLU A 220 23.90 80.80 -14.54
N LYS A 221 23.10 79.83 -14.06
CA LYS A 221 21.75 79.59 -14.58
C LYS A 221 20.75 80.69 -14.22
N ILE A 222 20.94 81.36 -13.08
CA ILE A 222 20.13 82.52 -12.70
C ILE A 222 20.49 83.73 -13.56
N VAL A 223 21.77 83.97 -13.84
CA VAL A 223 22.24 85.03 -14.75
C VAL A 223 21.79 84.78 -16.20
N ALA A 224 21.87 83.52 -16.67
CA ALA A 224 21.38 83.13 -17.99
C ALA A 224 19.85 83.30 -18.14
N LYS A 225 19.08 83.05 -17.07
CA LYS A 225 17.63 83.32 -17.04
C LYS A 225 17.27 84.80 -16.95
N ALA A 226 18.12 85.63 -16.34
CA ALA A 226 17.90 87.09 -16.30
C ALA A 226 18.17 87.77 -17.65
N GLY A 227 19.03 87.20 -18.50
CA GLY A 227 19.30 87.70 -19.85
C GLY A 227 18.26 87.32 -20.91
N ALA A 228 17.36 86.37 -20.63
CA ALA A 228 16.35 85.90 -21.57
C ALA A 228 14.98 86.56 -21.30
N LYS A 229 14.86 87.86 -21.60
CA LYS A 229 13.56 88.54 -21.70
C LYS A 229 13.37 89.12 -23.10
N MET A 230 12.24 88.77 -23.70
CA MET A 230 11.58 89.30 -24.91
C MET A 230 11.81 88.55 -26.24
N VAL A 231 10.80 87.79 -26.68
CA VAL A 231 9.85 88.12 -27.78
C VAL A 231 8.83 86.97 -27.93
N PRO A 232 7.57 87.23 -28.36
CA PRO A 232 6.39 86.41 -28.06
C PRO A 232 5.89 85.58 -29.25
N GLY A 233 5.13 84.51 -28.96
CA GLY A 233 4.15 83.98 -29.91
C GLY A 233 4.04 82.46 -30.01
N GLY A 234 2.85 81.95 -29.67
CA GLY A 234 2.22 80.85 -30.40
C GLY A 234 2.57 79.42 -29.99
N GLY A 235 1.67 78.77 -29.25
CA GLY A 235 1.63 77.31 -29.13
C GLY A 235 0.99 76.83 -27.84
N GLY A 236 -0.34 76.71 -27.83
CA GLY A 236 -1.11 76.20 -26.69
C GLY A 236 -0.79 74.75 -26.29
N PRO A 237 -1.28 74.28 -25.13
CA PRO A 237 -0.89 73.00 -24.55
C PRO A 237 -1.49 71.81 -25.31
N ALA A 238 -0.70 70.75 -25.50
CA ALA A 238 -1.17 69.47 -26.03
C ALA A 238 -2.01 68.70 -24.98
N PRO A 239 -3.01 67.89 -25.41
CA PRO A 239 -4.12 67.43 -24.59
C PRO A 239 -3.81 66.21 -23.70
N LYS A 240 -4.45 66.16 -22.53
CA LYS A 240 -4.44 65.01 -21.62
C LYS A 240 -5.13 63.80 -22.27
N SER A 241 -4.45 62.66 -22.38
CA SER A 241 -5.07 61.39 -22.74
C SER A 241 -5.97 60.89 -21.60
N ARG A 242 -7.16 60.41 -21.97
CA ARG A 242 -8.20 59.89 -21.09
C ARG A 242 -7.81 58.54 -20.49
N GLY A 243 -7.48 58.53 -19.20
CA GLY A 243 -7.74 57.43 -18.29
C GLY A 243 -8.72 57.93 -17.23
N SER A 244 -9.83 57.23 -17.03
CA SER A 244 -10.86 57.63 -16.06
C SER A 244 -10.30 57.59 -14.64
N THR A 245 -10.46 58.67 -13.87
CA THR A 245 -10.07 58.75 -12.45
C THR A 245 -11.13 58.18 -11.49
N ASP A 246 -12.16 57.49 -12.00
CA ASP A 246 -13.19 56.87 -11.16
C ASP A 246 -12.84 55.41 -10.85
N PRO A 247 -12.51 55.07 -9.58
CA PRO A 247 -12.04 53.74 -9.19
C PRO A 247 -13.08 52.63 -9.39
N LYS A 248 -14.36 52.94 -9.59
CA LYS A 248 -15.38 51.94 -9.91
C LYS A 248 -15.30 51.43 -11.34
N ILE A 249 -14.96 52.30 -12.30
CA ILE A 249 -14.89 51.94 -13.72
C ILE A 249 -13.62 51.13 -13.99
N ALA A 250 -12.50 51.51 -13.38
CA ALA A 250 -11.23 50.77 -13.48
C ALA A 250 -11.31 49.35 -12.90
N ARG A 251 -12.15 49.14 -11.87
CA ARG A 251 -12.33 47.83 -11.25
C ARG A 251 -13.23 46.90 -12.07
N GLU A 252 -14.15 47.47 -12.85
CA GLU A 252 -15.06 46.70 -13.71
C GLU A 252 -14.36 46.27 -15.01
N GLU A 253 -13.48 47.10 -15.58
CA GLU A 253 -12.61 46.71 -16.70
C GLU A 253 -11.61 45.60 -16.31
N ALA A 254 -10.97 45.70 -15.15
CA ALA A 254 -10.01 44.70 -14.67
C ALA A 254 -10.63 43.31 -14.40
N MET A 255 -11.95 43.25 -14.10
CA MET A 255 -12.66 41.99 -13.89
C MET A 255 -13.16 41.36 -15.19
N ARG A 256 -13.21 42.12 -16.29
CA ARG A 256 -13.62 41.63 -17.61
C ARG A 256 -12.48 40.94 -18.35
N ASP A 257 -11.24 41.30 -18.05
CA ASP A 257 -10.03 40.71 -18.64
C ASP A 257 -9.58 39.40 -17.95
N LEU A 258 -10.30 38.94 -16.92
CA LEU A 258 -9.98 37.74 -16.12
C LEU A 258 -10.90 36.52 -16.39
N THR A 259 -11.77 36.59 -17.39
CA THR A 259 -12.62 35.47 -17.88
C THR A 259 -12.31 35.14 -19.32
#